data_AF-A0A3D0RVP8-F1
#
_entry.id   AF-A0A3D0RVP8-F1
#
_cell.length_a   1.000
_cell.length_b   1.000
_cell.length_c   1.000
_cell.angle_alpha   90.00
_cell.angle_beta   90.00
_cell.angle_gamma   90.00
#
_symmetry.space_group_name_H-M   'P 1'
#
loop_
_entity.id
_entity.type
_entity.pdbx_description
1 polymer ?
#
loop_
_entity_poly.entity_id
_entity_poly.type
_entity_poly.pdbx_seq_one_letter_code
_entity_poly.pdbx_strand_id
1 'polypeptide(L)'
;PEAFYSSGGILILNLLFVILFYKELKLATFDPALAATLGFAPTLIHYALMTLVSLTAVGSFNAVGSILVVAFMVAPPSAAYLLTDKLSRMILYSALIGIVSAISGYWLANILDASIAGSMATMTGASFLIVYLFAPERGLLAQARRRQNQRIEFALTMLTMHIANHTAAHEAELENEVIHLNEHLKWSPKFAMEIVGIAERTGLVNQQSGLLSLTEIGKQRAAQEFNT
;
A
#
# COMPACT_ATOMS: atom_id res chain seq x y z
N PRO A 1 -14.71 12.45 36.45
CA PRO A 1 -16.13 12.17 36.15
C PRO A 1 -16.64 13.01 34.97
N GLU A 2 -16.42 14.33 34.98
CA GLU A 2 -16.87 15.23 33.90
C GLU A 2 -16.25 14.93 32.54
N ALA A 3 -14.94 14.68 32.47
CA ALA A 3 -14.25 14.34 31.22
C ALA A 3 -14.80 13.07 30.54
N PHE A 4 -15.23 12.09 31.34
CA PHE A 4 -15.80 10.86 30.79
C PHE A 4 -17.16 11.12 30.13
N TYR A 5 -18.02 11.92 30.77
CA TYR A 5 -19.32 12.29 30.22
C TYR A 5 -19.20 13.21 29.00
N SER A 6 -18.28 14.18 29.02
CA SER A 6 -18.07 15.08 27.88
C SER A 6 -17.50 14.34 26.67
N SER A 7 -16.46 13.52 26.85
CA SER A 7 -15.91 12.69 25.77
C SER A 7 -16.91 11.64 25.27
N GLY A 8 -17.70 11.03 26.16
CA GLY A 8 -18.77 10.10 25.79
C GLY A 8 -19.87 10.77 24.96
N GLY A 9 -20.30 11.97 25.34
CA GLY A 9 -21.28 12.76 24.58
C GLY A 9 -20.76 13.14 23.18
N ILE A 10 -19.51 13.58 23.09
CA ILE A 10 -18.84 13.88 21.82
C ILE A 10 -18.75 12.61 20.94
N LEU A 11 -18.42 11.46 21.52
CA LEU A 11 -18.36 10.18 20.79
C LEU A 11 -19.71 9.81 20.19
N ILE A 12 -20.79 9.88 20.98
CA ILE A 12 -22.14 9.56 20.51
C ILE A 12 -22.56 10.51 19.38
N LEU A 13 -22.30 11.81 19.54
CA LEU A 13 -22.59 12.81 18.52
C LEU A 13 -21.83 12.53 17.22
N ASN A 14 -20.53 12.24 17.30
CA ASN A 14 -19.71 11.85 16.14
C ASN A 14 -20.26 10.59 15.46
N LEU A 15 -20.57 9.55 16.24
CA LEU A 15 -21.03 8.28 15.70
C LEU A 15 -22.38 8.44 14.98
N LEU A 16 -23.30 9.20 15.59
CA LEU A 16 -24.61 9.49 15.01
C LEU A 16 -24.47 10.30 13.73
N PHE A 17 -23.62 11.32 13.72
CA PHE A 17 -23.34 12.11 12.52
C PHE A 17 -22.76 11.24 11.38
N VAL A 18 -21.75 10.42 11.67
CA VAL A 18 -21.12 9.56 10.66
C VAL A 18 -22.10 8.51 10.14
N ILE A 19 -22.94 7.90 10.98
CA ILE A 19 -23.91 6.89 10.55
C ILE A 19 -25.01 7.53 9.69
N LEU A 20 -25.58 8.66 10.11
CA LEU A 20 -26.68 9.31 9.39
C LEU A 20 -26.21 9.90 8.05
N PHE A 21 -25.05 10.56 8.04
CA PHE A 21 -24.52 11.26 6.87
C PHE A 21 -23.44 10.46 6.13
N TYR A 22 -23.38 9.12 6.31
CA TYR A 22 -22.30 8.30 5.75
C TYR A 22 -22.18 8.43 4.22
N LYS A 23 -23.32 8.42 3.52
CA LYS A 23 -23.36 8.46 2.05
C LYS A 23 -22.96 9.83 1.53
N GLU A 24 -23.45 10.86 2.20
CA GLU A 24 -23.21 12.28 1.96
C GLU A 24 -21.73 12.62 2.19
N LEU A 25 -21.16 12.20 3.32
CA LEU A 25 -19.74 12.37 3.65
C LEU A 25 -18.84 11.69 2.62
N LYS A 26 -19.16 10.44 2.25
CA LYS A 26 -18.42 9.69 1.24
C LYS A 26 -18.45 10.44 -0.10
N LEU A 27 -19.63 10.82 -0.57
CA LEU A 27 -19.79 11.44 -1.87
C LEU A 27 -19.17 12.84 -1.91
N ALA A 28 -19.43 13.67 -0.91
CA ALA A 28 -18.88 15.02 -0.83
C ALA A 28 -17.35 15.04 -0.69
N THR A 29 -16.73 14.00 -0.13
CA THR A 29 -15.26 13.91 -0.01
C THR A 29 -14.59 13.41 -1.29
N PHE A 30 -15.20 12.43 -1.99
CA PHE A 30 -14.57 11.80 -3.16
C PHE A 30 -15.01 12.39 -4.50
N ASP A 31 -16.23 12.92 -4.59
CA ASP A 31 -16.77 13.56 -5.80
C ASP A 31 -17.77 14.68 -5.42
N PRO A 32 -17.26 15.87 -5.08
CA PRO A 32 -18.11 17.02 -4.73
C PRO A 32 -19.04 17.44 -5.88
N ALA A 33 -18.63 17.26 -7.14
CA ALA A 33 -19.43 17.62 -8.30
C ALA A 33 -20.65 16.71 -8.43
N LEU A 34 -20.44 15.39 -8.32
CA LEU A 34 -21.53 14.40 -8.29
C LEU A 34 -22.43 14.57 -7.06
N ALA A 35 -21.87 14.94 -5.91
CA ALA A 35 -22.67 15.26 -4.74
C ALA A 35 -23.62 16.45 -5.00
N ALA A 36 -23.13 17.50 -5.65
CA ALA A 36 -23.95 18.66 -6.00
C ALA A 36 -25.03 18.32 -7.02
N THR A 37 -24.74 17.50 -8.04
CA THR A 37 -25.74 17.10 -9.04
C THR A 37 -26.82 16.19 -8.47
N LEU A 38 -26.51 15.41 -7.44
CA LEU A 38 -27.46 14.59 -6.69
C LEU A 38 -28.29 15.39 -5.65
N GLY A 39 -28.11 16.71 -5.59
CA GLY A 39 -28.89 17.61 -4.74
C GLY A 39 -28.36 17.75 -3.31
N PHE A 40 -27.17 17.22 -3.01
CA PHE A 40 -26.49 17.50 -1.75
C PHE A 40 -25.79 18.87 -1.80
N ALA A 41 -25.48 19.43 -0.63
CA ALA A 41 -24.66 20.63 -0.48
C ALA A 41 -23.27 20.24 0.05
N PRO A 42 -22.29 19.93 -0.81
CA PRO A 42 -20.97 19.44 -0.39
C PRO A 42 -20.25 20.41 0.55
N THR A 43 -20.41 21.72 0.31
CA THR A 43 -19.84 22.78 1.15
C THR A 43 -20.40 22.74 2.57
N LEU A 44 -21.71 22.56 2.73
CA LEU A 44 -22.33 22.45 4.06
C LEU A 44 -21.84 21.21 4.81
N ILE A 45 -21.76 20.07 4.13
CA ILE A 45 -21.25 18.81 4.70
C ILE A 45 -19.80 18.97 5.13
N HIS A 46 -18.97 19.62 4.30
CA HIS A 46 -17.58 19.90 4.62
C HIS A 46 -17.46 20.76 5.89
N TYR A 47 -18.19 21.87 5.99
CA TYR A 47 -18.14 22.72 7.18
C TYR A 47 -18.69 22.02 8.42
N ALA A 48 -19.78 21.25 8.28
CA ALA A 48 -20.31 20.44 9.39
C ALA A 48 -19.27 19.44 9.91
N LEU A 49 -18.57 18.75 9.00
CA LEU A 49 -17.46 17.85 9.36
C LEU A 49 -16.31 18.60 10.04
N MET A 50 -15.89 19.75 9.50
CA MET A 50 -14.81 20.55 10.09
C MET A 50 -15.15 21.06 11.49
N THR A 51 -16.38 21.52 11.70
CA THR A 51 -16.88 21.92 13.03
C THR A 51 -16.85 20.75 14.00
N LEU A 52 -17.31 19.58 13.57
CA LEU A 52 -17.33 18.37 14.39
C LEU A 52 -15.92 17.89 14.78
N VAL A 53 -14.99 17.90 13.82
CA VAL A 53 -13.59 17.59 14.06
C VAL A 53 -12.96 18.58 15.04
N SER A 54 -13.22 19.88 14.88
CA SER A 54 -12.75 20.92 15.79
C SER A 54 -13.27 20.73 17.22
N LEU A 55 -14.58 20.51 17.36
CA LEU A 55 -15.20 20.22 18.67
C LEU A 55 -14.57 19.00 19.34
N THR A 56 -14.35 17.93 18.56
CA THR A 56 -13.75 16.69 19.05
C THR A 56 -12.31 16.89 19.48
N ALA A 57 -11.50 17.61 18.70
CA ALA A 57 -10.11 17.90 19.02
C ALA A 57 -9.98 18.74 20.30
N VAL A 58 -10.71 19.85 20.39
CA VAL A 58 -10.69 20.73 21.57
C VAL A 58 -11.22 20.02 22.82
N GLY A 59 -12.32 19.27 22.69
CA GLY A 59 -12.88 18.49 23.78
C GLY A 59 -11.92 17.40 24.29
N SER A 60 -11.16 16.78 23.38
CA SER A 60 -10.18 15.74 23.73
C SER A 60 -8.89 16.30 24.33
N PHE A 61 -8.47 17.51 23.93
CA PHE A 61 -7.26 18.15 24.47
C PHE A 61 -7.32 18.31 25.98
N ASN A 62 -8.46 18.74 26.53
CA ASN A 62 -8.62 18.91 27.98
C ASN A 62 -8.62 17.58 28.73
N ALA A 63 -9.05 16.49 28.08
CA ALA A 63 -9.18 15.18 28.70
C ALA A 63 -7.85 14.40 28.73
N VAL A 64 -7.07 14.44 27.65
CA VAL A 64 -5.89 13.55 27.50
C VAL A 64 -4.61 14.27 27.04
N GLY A 65 -4.70 15.53 26.64
CA GLY A 65 -3.56 16.35 26.19
C GLY A 65 -3.41 16.43 24.67
N SER A 66 -2.71 17.48 24.21
CA SER A 66 -2.60 17.84 22.79
C SER A 66 -1.79 16.84 21.95
N ILE A 67 -0.69 16.32 22.49
CA ILE A 67 0.20 15.40 21.77
C ILE A 67 -0.54 14.12 21.39
N LEU A 68 -1.30 13.55 22.32
CA LEU A 68 -2.03 12.31 22.07
C LEU A 68 -3.10 12.49 21.00
N VAL A 69 -3.85 13.59 21.08
CA VAL A 69 -4.91 13.89 20.11
C VAL A 69 -4.35 14.03 18.70
N VAL A 70 -3.24 14.76 18.52
CA VAL A 70 -2.59 14.87 17.21
C VAL A 70 -2.11 13.50 16.72
N ALA A 71 -1.49 12.70 17.59
CA ALA A 71 -1.04 11.35 17.22
C ALA A 71 -2.21 10.46 16.74
N PHE A 72 -3.34 10.49 17.44
CA PHE A 72 -4.52 9.68 17.12
C PHE A 72 -5.30 10.21 15.90
N MET A 73 -5.24 11.51 15.60
CA MET A 73 -5.85 12.06 14.39
C MET A 73 -5.08 11.68 13.12
N VAL A 74 -3.80 11.34 13.22
CA VAL A 74 -2.95 11.08 12.06
C VAL A 74 -2.63 9.59 11.88
N ALA A 75 -2.07 8.94 12.89
CA ALA A 75 -1.46 7.62 12.71
C ALA A 75 -2.47 6.47 12.51
N PRO A 76 -3.51 6.28 13.35
CA PRO A 76 -4.50 5.22 13.14
C PRO A 76 -5.26 5.34 11.80
N PRO A 77 -5.74 6.53 11.35
CA PRO A 77 -6.34 6.68 10.04
C PRO A 77 -5.36 6.38 8.89
N SER A 78 -4.11 6.84 9.02
CA SER A 78 -3.07 6.58 8.00
C SER A 78 -2.72 5.09 7.92
N ALA A 79 -2.64 4.40 9.06
CA ALA A 79 -2.44 2.96 9.11
C ALA A 79 -3.62 2.21 8.46
N ALA A 80 -4.85 2.58 8.80
CA ALA A 80 -6.04 1.98 8.21
C ALA A 80 -6.13 2.19 6.69
N TYR A 81 -5.71 3.36 6.20
CA TYR A 81 -5.64 3.67 4.77
C TYR A 81 -4.67 2.76 4.00
N LEU A 82 -3.57 2.31 4.64
CA LEU A 82 -2.64 1.35 4.04
C LEU A 82 -3.20 -0.07 3.95
N LEU A 83 -4.20 -0.40 4.78
CA LEU A 83 -4.80 -1.73 4.87
C LEU A 83 -6.02 -1.90 3.97
N THR A 84 -6.74 -0.82 3.59
CA THR A 84 -7.98 -0.94 2.82
C THR A 84 -8.35 0.31 2.03
N ASP A 85 -8.95 0.10 0.85
CA ASP A 85 -9.50 1.19 0.02
C ASP A 85 -10.99 1.49 0.29
N LYS A 86 -11.66 0.71 1.15
CA LYS A 86 -13.09 0.93 1.46
C LYS A 86 -13.22 1.82 2.69
N LEU A 87 -13.83 3.01 2.53
CA LEU A 87 -14.05 3.98 3.61
C LEU A 87 -14.65 3.37 4.88
N SER A 88 -15.72 2.54 4.77
CA SER A 88 -16.33 1.88 5.94
C SER A 88 -15.32 1.05 6.73
N ARG A 89 -14.49 0.26 6.02
CA ARG A 89 -13.47 -0.58 6.65
C ARG A 89 -12.34 0.27 7.22
N MET A 90 -11.99 1.37 6.56
CA MET A 90 -10.97 2.31 7.03
C MET A 90 -11.36 2.96 8.36
N ILE A 91 -12.62 3.41 8.51
CA ILE A 91 -13.12 3.96 9.78
C ILE A 91 -13.02 2.90 10.90
N LEU A 92 -13.47 1.68 10.61
CA LEU A 92 -13.43 0.58 11.59
C LEU A 92 -11.99 0.21 11.98
N TYR A 93 -11.10 0.03 11.01
CA TYR A 93 -9.70 -0.31 11.28
C TYR A 93 -8.97 0.81 12.02
N SER A 94 -9.23 2.07 11.69
CA SER A 94 -8.65 3.22 12.39
C SER A 94 -9.06 3.21 13.86
N ALA A 95 -10.34 2.99 14.16
CA ALA A 95 -10.84 2.88 15.52
C ALA A 95 -10.22 1.70 16.28
N LEU A 96 -10.14 0.51 15.65
CA LEU A 96 -9.53 -0.67 16.26
C LEU A 96 -8.04 -0.46 16.56
N ILE A 97 -7.27 0.09 15.62
CA ILE A 97 -5.87 0.43 15.82
C ILE A 97 -5.73 1.42 16.97
N GLY A 98 -6.54 2.48 17.00
CA GLY A 98 -6.54 3.46 18.09
C GLY A 98 -6.82 2.82 19.46
N ILE A 99 -7.82 1.94 19.57
CA ILE A 99 -8.15 1.23 20.81
C ILE A 99 -6.98 0.34 21.26
N VAL A 100 -6.41 -0.45 20.34
CA VAL A 100 -5.28 -1.33 20.65
C VAL A 100 -4.05 -0.53 21.06
N SER A 101 -3.75 0.58 20.38
CA SER A 101 -2.63 1.47 20.72
C SER A 101 -2.85 2.19 22.06
N ALA A 102 -4.09 2.59 22.38
CA ALA A 102 -4.41 3.20 23.67
C ALA A 102 -4.24 2.20 24.83
N ILE A 103 -4.76 0.98 24.69
CA ILE A 103 -4.64 -0.06 25.72
C ILE A 103 -3.17 -0.44 25.91
N SER A 104 -2.47 -0.81 24.82
CA SER A 104 -1.06 -1.20 24.90
C SER A 104 -0.16 -0.07 25.42
N GLY A 105 -0.41 1.18 25.01
CA GLY A 105 0.31 2.34 25.48
C GLY A 105 0.07 2.67 26.95
N TYR A 106 -1.14 2.45 27.47
CA TYR A 106 -1.44 2.58 28.90
C TYR A 106 -0.65 1.57 29.73
N TRP A 107 -0.65 0.30 29.32
CA TRP A 107 0.15 -0.74 29.98
C TRP A 107 1.65 -0.42 29.95
N LEU A 108 2.14 0.08 28.81
CA LEU A 108 3.53 0.51 28.67
C LEU A 108 3.88 1.68 29.60
N ALA A 109 2.98 2.65 29.73
CA ALA A 109 3.14 3.77 30.68
C ALA A 109 3.28 3.27 32.11
N ASN A 110 2.43 2.33 32.51
CA ASN A 110 2.41 1.76 33.85
C ASN A 110 3.69 0.95 34.18
N ILE A 111 4.26 0.25 33.19
CA ILE A 111 5.49 -0.53 33.38
C ILE A 111 6.72 0.38 33.46
N LEU A 112 6.76 1.43 32.63
CA LEU A 112 7.93 2.32 32.49
C LEU A 112 7.88 3.54 33.42
N ASP A 113 6.82 3.69 34.22
CA ASP A 113 6.53 4.88 35.03
C ASP A 113 6.65 6.18 34.21
N ALA A 114 6.11 6.12 32.98
CA ALA A 114 6.21 7.17 31.98
C ALA A 114 4.88 7.91 31.77
N SER A 115 4.92 9.03 31.06
CA SER A 115 3.71 9.78 30.70
C SER A 115 2.74 8.92 29.89
N ILE A 116 1.50 8.76 30.38
CA ILE A 116 0.44 8.00 29.71
C ILE A 116 0.21 8.49 28.28
N ALA A 117 0.09 9.81 28.08
CA ALA A 117 -0.13 10.40 26.77
C ALA A 117 1.06 10.16 25.83
N GLY A 118 2.30 10.25 26.36
CA GLY A 118 3.52 9.95 25.61
C GLY A 118 3.59 8.48 25.18
N SER A 119 3.35 7.56 26.10
CA SER A 119 3.40 6.12 25.84
C SER A 119 2.28 5.64 24.90
N MET A 120 1.08 6.21 24.98
CA MET A 120 0.02 5.93 24.00
C MET A 120 0.39 6.47 22.61
N ALA A 121 0.97 7.67 22.52
CA ALA A 121 1.41 8.24 21.25
C ALA A 121 2.53 7.42 20.61
N THR A 122 3.53 6.97 21.39
CA THR A 122 4.61 6.11 20.88
C THR A 122 4.08 4.76 20.41
N MET A 123 3.15 4.14 21.15
CA MET A 123 2.58 2.85 20.75
C MET A 123 1.67 2.96 19.52
N THR A 124 1.02 4.12 19.34
CA THR A 124 0.30 4.47 18.12
C THR A 124 1.25 4.61 16.93
N GLY A 125 2.38 5.30 17.11
CA GLY A 125 3.44 5.38 16.10
C GLY A 125 4.04 4.01 15.76
N ALA A 126 4.27 3.16 16.75
CA ALA A 126 4.75 1.80 16.54
C ALA A 126 3.73 0.94 15.76
N SER A 127 2.45 1.04 16.10
CA SER A 127 1.37 0.36 15.38
C SER A 127 1.29 0.81 13.91
N PHE A 128 1.41 2.12 13.67
CA PHE A 128 1.50 2.67 12.32
C PHE A 128 2.72 2.15 11.56
N LEU A 129 3.91 2.12 12.18
CA LEU A 129 5.12 1.61 11.54
C LEU A 129 4.98 0.13 11.17
N ILE A 130 4.44 -0.70 12.07
CA ILE A 130 4.20 -2.12 11.78
C ILE A 130 3.28 -2.24 10.56
N VAL A 131 2.16 -1.53 10.54
CA VAL A 131 1.24 -1.54 9.40
C VAL A 131 1.92 -1.04 8.13
N TYR A 132 2.72 0.02 8.21
CA TYR A 132 3.46 0.57 7.07
C TYR A 132 4.49 -0.40 6.48
N LEU A 133 5.16 -1.19 7.32
CA LEU A 133 6.11 -2.20 6.85
C LEU A 133 5.39 -3.40 6.22
N PHE A 134 4.31 -3.88 6.84
CA PHE A 134 3.66 -5.15 6.49
C PHE A 134 2.39 -5.05 5.64
N ALA A 135 1.92 -3.84 5.31
CA ALA A 135 0.71 -3.68 4.52
C ALA A 135 0.82 -4.40 3.14
N PRO A 136 -0.19 -5.20 2.75
CA PRO A 136 -0.07 -6.16 1.66
C PRO A 136 0.05 -5.54 0.26
N GLU A 137 -0.57 -4.38 0.02
CA GLU A 137 -0.55 -3.73 -1.29
C GLU A 137 0.29 -2.45 -1.32
N ARG A 138 0.29 -1.72 -0.21
CA ARG A 138 0.91 -0.39 -0.09
C ARG A 138 2.08 -0.35 0.89
N GLY A 139 2.42 -1.46 1.53
CA GLY A 139 3.53 -1.54 2.47
C GLY A 139 4.89 -1.54 1.76
N LEU A 140 5.92 -1.09 2.46
CA LEU A 140 7.29 -1.02 1.92
C LEU A 140 7.79 -2.38 1.41
N LEU A 141 7.52 -3.46 2.15
CA LEU A 141 7.94 -4.81 1.77
C LEU A 141 7.21 -5.32 0.53
N ALA A 142 5.90 -5.06 0.45
CA ALA A 142 5.10 -5.40 -0.72
C ALA A 142 5.58 -4.65 -1.97
N GLN A 143 5.89 -3.36 -1.85
CA GLN A 143 6.40 -2.55 -2.93
C GLN A 143 7.79 -3.00 -3.39
N ALA A 144 8.69 -3.30 -2.44
CA ALA A 144 10.01 -3.84 -2.74
C ALA A 144 9.93 -5.18 -3.48
N ARG A 145 9.06 -6.09 -3.03
CA ARG A 145 8.83 -7.39 -3.68
C ARG A 145 8.21 -7.23 -5.07
N ARG A 146 7.21 -6.36 -5.22
CA ARG A 146 6.61 -6.05 -6.54
C ARG A 146 7.66 -5.51 -7.50
N ARG A 147 8.54 -4.61 -7.06
CA ARG A 147 9.62 -4.04 -7.90
C ARG A 147 10.63 -5.11 -8.33
N GLN A 148 10.98 -6.05 -7.46
CA GLN A 148 11.84 -7.18 -7.83
C GLN A 148 11.17 -8.10 -8.84
N ASN A 149 9.91 -8.48 -8.61
CA ASN A 149 9.16 -9.33 -9.54
C ASN A 149 9.02 -8.66 -10.91
N GLN A 150 8.70 -7.36 -10.96
CA GLN A 150 8.64 -6.58 -12.20
C GLN A 150 9.97 -6.54 -12.95
N ARG A 151 11.10 -6.44 -12.23
CA ARG A 151 12.44 -6.48 -12.85
C ARG A 151 12.72 -7.85 -13.49
N ILE A 152 12.33 -8.94 -12.83
CA ILE A 152 12.50 -10.30 -13.35
C ILE A 152 11.59 -10.51 -14.57
N GLU A 153 10.31 -10.13 -14.47
CA GLU A 153 9.39 -10.25 -15.61
C GLU A 153 9.85 -9.43 -16.82
N PHE A 154 10.28 -8.18 -16.61
CA PHE A 154 10.84 -7.35 -17.67
C PHE A 154 12.07 -7.99 -18.32
N ALA A 155 12.97 -8.57 -17.52
CA ALA A 155 14.13 -9.26 -18.04
C ALA A 155 13.74 -10.52 -18.82
N LEU A 156 12.81 -11.34 -18.33
CA LEU A 156 12.31 -12.50 -19.06
C LEU A 156 11.69 -12.09 -20.41
N THR A 157 10.88 -11.03 -20.44
CA THR A 157 10.30 -10.50 -21.67
C THR A 157 11.40 -10.04 -22.64
N MET A 158 12.38 -9.25 -22.18
CA MET A 158 13.53 -8.82 -22.99
C MET A 158 14.33 -10.00 -23.56
N LEU A 159 14.58 -11.04 -22.75
CA LEU A 159 15.28 -12.25 -23.19
C LEU A 159 14.49 -12.96 -24.29
N THR A 160 13.18 -13.16 -24.09
CA THR A 160 12.34 -13.84 -25.08
C THR A 160 12.23 -13.04 -26.38
N MET A 161 12.14 -11.71 -26.30
CA MET A 161 12.14 -10.84 -27.48
C MET A 161 13.48 -10.86 -28.23
N HIS A 162 14.59 -10.83 -27.51
CA HIS A 162 15.92 -10.91 -28.10
C HIS A 162 16.10 -12.21 -28.89
N ILE A 163 15.80 -13.36 -28.27
CA ILE A 163 15.90 -14.65 -28.95
C ILE A 163 14.93 -14.71 -30.13
N ALA A 164 13.67 -14.26 -29.96
CA ALA A 164 12.68 -14.27 -31.04
C ALA A 164 13.13 -13.46 -32.26
N ASN A 165 13.71 -12.27 -32.03
CA ASN A 165 14.20 -11.40 -33.09
C ASN A 165 15.41 -11.99 -33.84
N HIS A 166 16.29 -12.69 -33.12
CA HIS A 166 17.50 -13.30 -33.69
C HIS A 166 17.32 -14.76 -34.15
N THR A 167 16.13 -15.37 -33.97
CA THR A 167 15.84 -16.72 -34.48
C THR A 167 15.74 -16.76 -36.01
N ALA A 168 15.43 -15.63 -36.66
CA ALA A 168 15.27 -15.53 -38.12
C ALA A 168 16.53 -15.05 -38.87
N ALA A 169 17.59 -14.66 -38.16
CA ALA A 169 18.82 -14.13 -38.75
C ALA A 169 19.81 -15.26 -39.09
N HIS A 170 20.63 -15.06 -40.14
CA HIS A 170 21.61 -16.06 -40.60
C HIS A 170 22.74 -16.35 -39.59
N GLU A 171 22.81 -15.58 -38.49
CA GLU A 171 23.84 -15.63 -37.42
C GLU A 171 23.28 -16.11 -36.06
N ALA A 172 22.08 -16.70 -36.06
CA ALA A 172 21.36 -17.15 -34.85
C ALA A 172 22.15 -18.10 -33.93
N GLU A 173 23.10 -18.86 -34.47
CA GLU A 173 23.94 -19.80 -33.73
C GLU A 173 25.04 -19.13 -32.90
N LEU A 174 25.46 -17.91 -33.25
CA LEU A 174 26.49 -17.15 -32.53
C LEU A 174 25.88 -16.16 -31.53
N GLU A 175 24.73 -15.55 -31.88
CA GLU A 175 24.12 -14.48 -31.08
C GLU A 175 23.28 -14.99 -29.90
N ASN A 176 22.72 -16.20 -29.98
CA ASN A 176 21.84 -16.77 -28.95
C ASN A 176 22.58 -17.61 -27.88
N GLU A 177 23.90 -17.50 -27.78
CA GLU A 177 24.63 -18.12 -26.69
C GLU A 177 24.57 -17.29 -25.40
N VAL A 178 24.52 -17.98 -24.25
CA VAL A 178 24.46 -17.33 -22.92
C VAL A 178 25.62 -16.35 -22.69
N ILE A 179 26.77 -16.59 -23.32
CA ILE A 179 27.99 -15.81 -23.17
C ILE A 179 27.86 -14.43 -23.85
N HIS A 180 27.15 -14.36 -24.97
CA HIS A 180 26.97 -13.14 -25.77
C HIS A 180 25.80 -12.26 -25.28
N LEU A 181 24.95 -12.75 -24.36
CA LEU A 181 23.87 -11.95 -23.76
C LEU A 181 24.35 -10.63 -23.12
N ASN A 182 25.57 -10.59 -22.59
CA ASN A 182 26.13 -9.36 -22.01
C ASN A 182 26.38 -8.28 -23.08
N GLU A 183 26.80 -8.67 -24.28
CA GLU A 183 27.12 -7.71 -25.35
C GLU A 183 25.86 -7.05 -25.91
N HIS A 184 24.78 -7.83 -26.08
CA HIS A 184 23.54 -7.35 -26.66
C HIS A 184 22.57 -6.74 -25.64
N LEU A 185 22.46 -7.30 -24.42
CA LEU A 185 21.52 -6.83 -23.38
C LEU A 185 22.20 -5.99 -22.28
N LYS A 186 23.53 -5.89 -22.27
CA LYS A 186 24.33 -5.18 -21.24
C LYS A 186 24.05 -5.68 -19.82
N TRP A 187 23.69 -6.95 -19.68
CA TRP A 187 23.44 -7.58 -18.39
C TRP A 187 24.72 -8.11 -17.77
N SER A 188 24.85 -8.00 -16.45
CA SER A 188 25.97 -8.63 -15.76
C SER A 188 25.90 -10.16 -15.94
N PRO A 189 27.04 -10.86 -16.06
CA PRO A 189 27.04 -12.31 -16.30
C PRO A 189 26.24 -13.10 -15.27
N LYS A 190 26.28 -12.68 -14.00
CA LYS A 190 25.50 -13.29 -12.92
C LYS A 190 23.99 -13.14 -13.12
N PHE A 191 23.54 -11.96 -13.53
CA PHE A 191 22.12 -11.69 -13.76
C PHE A 191 21.61 -12.42 -15.01
N ALA A 192 22.41 -12.47 -16.08
CA ALA A 192 22.07 -13.23 -17.28
C ALA A 192 21.88 -14.73 -16.96
N MET A 193 22.80 -15.34 -16.22
CA MET A 193 22.68 -16.75 -15.79
C MET A 193 21.45 -16.97 -14.89
N GLU A 194 21.15 -16.04 -13.98
CA GLU A 194 19.96 -16.11 -13.12
C GLU A 194 18.66 -16.10 -13.94
N ILE A 195 18.53 -15.16 -14.88
CA ILE A 195 17.34 -15.03 -15.72
C ILE A 195 17.19 -16.21 -16.68
N VAL A 196 18.28 -16.71 -17.27
CA VAL A 196 18.26 -17.93 -18.10
C VAL A 196 17.79 -19.13 -17.30
N GLY A 197 18.31 -19.33 -16.09
CA GLY A 197 17.86 -20.42 -15.21
C GLY A 197 16.39 -20.31 -14.80
N ILE A 198 15.87 -19.09 -14.61
CA ILE A 198 14.44 -18.85 -14.36
C ILE A 198 13.63 -19.14 -15.63
N ALA A 199 14.09 -18.69 -16.80
CA ALA A 199 13.43 -18.91 -18.09
C ALA A 199 13.33 -20.40 -18.44
N GLU A 200 14.36 -21.18 -18.14
CA GLU A 200 14.39 -22.63 -18.34
C GLU A 200 13.41 -23.34 -17.39
N ARG A 201 13.44 -23.01 -16.09
CA ARG A 201 12.52 -23.58 -15.09
C ARG A 201 11.05 -23.26 -15.35
N THR A 202 10.78 -22.09 -15.93
CA THR A 202 9.43 -21.65 -16.31
C THR A 202 9.03 -22.17 -17.69
N GLY A 203 9.93 -22.86 -18.40
CA GLY A 203 9.67 -23.46 -19.70
C GLY A 203 9.58 -22.47 -20.85
N LEU A 204 10.13 -21.25 -20.72
CA LEU A 204 10.16 -20.23 -21.76
C LEU A 204 11.29 -20.46 -22.78
N VAL A 205 12.42 -21.00 -22.32
CA VAL A 205 13.63 -21.19 -23.13
C VAL A 205 14.18 -22.59 -22.86
N ASN A 206 14.75 -23.22 -23.89
CA ASN A 206 15.50 -24.47 -23.79
C ASN A 206 16.97 -24.21 -24.11
N GLN A 207 17.87 -24.75 -23.31
CA GLN A 207 19.31 -24.61 -23.50
C GLN A 207 19.92 -25.93 -24.00
N GLN A 208 20.54 -25.91 -25.18
CA GLN A 208 21.28 -27.06 -25.72
C GLN A 208 22.71 -26.63 -26.04
N SER A 209 23.69 -27.23 -25.35
CA SER A 209 25.12 -26.97 -25.56
C SER A 209 25.55 -25.49 -25.47
N GLY A 210 24.81 -24.66 -24.73
CA GLY A 210 25.10 -23.21 -24.59
C GLY A 210 24.20 -22.30 -25.42
N LEU A 211 23.54 -22.84 -26.45
CA LEU A 211 22.61 -22.13 -27.32
C LEU A 211 21.21 -22.07 -26.69
N LEU A 212 20.61 -20.87 -26.67
CA LEU A 212 19.26 -20.64 -26.18
C LEU A 212 18.26 -20.68 -27.33
N SER A 213 17.19 -21.45 -27.16
CA SER A 213 16.09 -21.55 -28.12
C SER A 213 14.75 -21.36 -27.43
N LEU A 214 13.80 -20.68 -28.07
CA LEU A 214 12.47 -20.49 -27.50
C LEU A 214 11.64 -21.76 -27.59
N THR A 215 10.97 -22.09 -26.50
CA THR A 215 9.89 -23.08 -26.50
C THR A 215 8.63 -22.46 -27.13
N GLU A 216 7.60 -23.27 -27.38
CA GLU A 216 6.30 -22.76 -27.85
C GLU A 216 5.68 -21.73 -26.87
N ILE A 217 5.89 -21.90 -25.57
CA ILE A 217 5.43 -20.96 -24.54
C ILE A 217 6.21 -19.64 -24.63
N GLY A 218 7.53 -19.71 -24.82
CA GLY A 218 8.38 -18.53 -25.01
C GLY A 218 8.02 -17.74 -26.26
N LYS A 219 7.73 -18.43 -27.37
CA LYS A 219 7.28 -17.79 -28.63
C LYS A 219 5.95 -17.06 -28.46
N GLN A 220 4.97 -17.68 -27.77
CA GLN A 220 3.69 -17.04 -27.49
C GLN A 220 3.85 -15.78 -26.63
N ARG A 221 4.71 -15.82 -25.60
CA ARG A 221 4.99 -14.66 -24.75
C ARG A 221 5.64 -13.52 -25.55
N ALA A 222 6.62 -13.82 -26.39
CA ALA A 222 7.22 -12.81 -27.27
C ALA A 222 6.19 -12.21 -28.24
N ALA A 223 5.35 -13.04 -28.86
CA ALA A 223 4.34 -12.57 -29.82
C ALA A 223 3.24 -11.68 -29.19
N GLN A 224 2.91 -11.88 -27.91
CA GLN A 224 1.95 -11.02 -27.20
C GLN A 224 2.46 -9.59 -27.03
N GLU A 225 3.76 -9.42 -26.79
CA GLU A 225 4.40 -8.11 -26.57
C GLU A 225 4.71 -7.37 -27.88
N PHE A 226 4.87 -8.09 -29.01
CA PHE A 226 5.02 -7.47 -30.34
C PHE A 226 3.71 -6.88 -30.90
N ASN A 227 2.55 -7.32 -30.40
CA ASN A 227 1.22 -6.93 -30.91
C ASN A 227 0.52 -5.83 -30.07
N THR A 228 1.19 -5.28 -29.05
CA THR A 228 0.73 -4.15 -28.24
C THR A 228 1.51 -2.89 -28.56
#